data_AF-A0A6I3I063-F1
#
_entry.id   AF-A0A6I3I063-F1
#
_cell.length_a   1.000
_cell.length_b   1.000
_cell.length_c   1.000
_cell.angle_alpha   90.00
_cell.angle_beta   90.00
_cell.angle_gamma   90.00
#
_symmetry.space_group_name_H-M   'P 1'
#
loop_
_entity.id
_entity.type
_entity.pdbx_description
1 polymer ?
#
loop_
_entity_poly.entity_id
_entity_poly.type
_entity_poly.pdbx_seq_one_letter_code
_entity_poly.pdbx_strand_id
1 'polypeptide(L)'
;MNTEINTTDDSQEAVTPSARSQEWAVTFKSMSTTAVVLGATLLILSTLHPDLILRNNTPTGGDMGAHVWGPAYLRDVLLPHWKLTGWSMDWYAGLPVYRFYMVVPALAIVALNLILPYGIAFKIIVVAGLVAFPSCVYLMGRVSKLMYPLPELMVIGATMFVFDESFTIYGGNIASTMAGEFSHSIALAFAIVGLGFFARGLDDGKYRGWAALFIALSALSHGIVLLFVFGGAVLMVLLRLDKQRLKFGITTLSCAVFLSAFWVIPFLGGHAFMTDMKYGSEPGGGSFTSMWDMYFPLVTSLDVLLMVFALAGFVGSVMRRRFLGIWMGVYIVVLMIGVKVAQGGLPVIGLLWNPRILPFIYLLRYMLAAIGAYEVWLFVRRSLALQRRPLQLPPGATLNTGTSALWLVAVFSLIVLGVRYQSLPFGKITSNATSTSYGWGPLSFPSQRAFSDGWARWNFEGYEGKSTFGEYDGAVQAMKKLGKDPAHGCGHALWENSG
;
A
#
# COMPACT_ATOMS: atom_id res chain seq x y z
N MET A 1 -51.72 -12.10 63.75
CA MET A 1 -51.81 -11.22 62.57
C MET A 1 -50.40 -11.15 62.01
N ASN A 2 -50.02 -12.14 61.20
CA ASN A 2 -48.69 -12.30 60.62
C ASN A 2 -48.77 -11.85 59.17
N THR A 3 -48.05 -10.79 58.84
CA THR A 3 -47.85 -10.32 57.46
C THR A 3 -46.60 -11.00 56.90
N GLU A 4 -46.79 -12.03 56.08
CA GLU A 4 -45.75 -12.57 55.20
C GLU A 4 -45.47 -11.58 54.07
N ILE A 5 -44.24 -11.09 54.00
CA ILE A 5 -43.71 -10.33 52.88
C ILE A 5 -43.28 -11.35 51.83
N ASN A 6 -44.06 -11.45 50.76
CA ASN A 6 -43.77 -12.29 49.61
C ASN A 6 -42.67 -11.61 48.78
N THR A 7 -41.41 -11.97 48.99
CA THR A 7 -40.29 -11.57 48.13
C THR A 7 -40.32 -12.43 46.88
N THR A 8 -40.93 -11.92 45.81
CA THR A 8 -40.75 -12.45 44.45
C THR A 8 -39.31 -12.19 44.02
N ASP A 9 -38.52 -13.26 44.01
CA ASP A 9 -37.19 -13.33 43.44
C ASP A 9 -37.32 -13.20 41.91
N ASP A 10 -37.25 -11.97 41.41
CA ASP A 10 -37.27 -11.66 39.98
C ASP A 10 -35.86 -11.96 39.43
N SER A 11 -35.53 -13.26 39.37
CA SER A 11 -34.31 -13.75 38.74
C SER A 11 -34.40 -13.44 37.24
N GLN A 12 -33.84 -12.31 36.82
CA GLN A 12 -33.61 -11.98 35.42
C GLN A 12 -32.73 -13.07 34.80
N GLU A 13 -33.37 -14.09 34.21
CA GLU A 13 -32.72 -15.04 33.32
C GLU A 13 -32.03 -14.23 32.22
N ALA A 14 -30.70 -14.31 32.18
CA ALA A 14 -29.91 -13.78 31.09
C ALA A 14 -30.33 -14.51 29.82
N VAL A 15 -31.24 -13.91 29.04
CA VAL A 15 -31.73 -14.43 27.77
C VAL A 15 -30.53 -14.77 26.88
N THR A 16 -30.23 -16.05 26.77
CA THR A 16 -29.17 -16.54 25.88
C THR A 16 -29.66 -16.32 24.44
N PRO A 17 -28.86 -15.68 23.57
CA PRO A 17 -29.27 -15.45 22.19
C PRO A 17 -29.57 -16.80 21.53
N SER A 18 -30.74 -16.94 20.89
CA SER A 18 -31.13 -18.16 20.20
C SER A 18 -30.08 -18.56 19.16
N ALA A 19 -29.92 -19.87 18.91
CA ALA A 19 -28.94 -20.37 17.92
C ALA A 19 -29.05 -19.65 16.56
N ARG A 20 -30.29 -19.38 16.12
CA ARG A 20 -30.60 -18.60 14.91
C ARG A 20 -30.05 -17.17 14.96
N SER A 21 -30.13 -16.49 16.10
CA SER A 21 -29.60 -15.12 16.25
C SER A 21 -28.06 -15.07 16.19
N GLN A 22 -27.40 -16.10 16.70
CA GLN A 22 -25.94 -16.24 16.63
C GLN A 22 -25.49 -16.52 15.19
N GLU A 23 -26.22 -17.39 14.48
CA GLU A 23 -25.99 -17.68 13.07
C GLU A 23 -26.12 -16.42 12.20
N TRP A 24 -27.20 -15.63 12.36
CA TRP A 24 -27.35 -14.35 11.64
C TRP A 24 -26.23 -13.36 11.95
N ALA A 25 -25.76 -13.29 13.20
CA ALA A 25 -24.66 -12.41 13.57
C ALA A 25 -23.34 -12.81 12.89
N VAL A 26 -23.05 -14.11 12.78
CA VAL A 26 -21.88 -14.62 12.05
C VAL A 26 -22.00 -14.34 10.55
N THR A 27 -23.17 -14.63 9.96
CA THR A 27 -23.44 -14.36 8.55
C THR A 27 -23.28 -12.88 8.22
N PHE A 28 -23.83 -11.98 9.04
CA PHE A 28 -23.74 -10.54 8.81
C PHE A 28 -22.31 -10.00 8.97
N LYS A 29 -21.52 -10.54 9.90
CA LYS A 29 -20.08 -10.23 10.00
C LYS A 29 -19.37 -10.66 8.72
N SER A 30 -19.60 -11.90 8.25
CA SER A 30 -19.01 -12.41 7.01
C SER A 30 -19.39 -11.55 5.80
N MET A 31 -20.67 -11.20 5.65
CA MET A 31 -21.13 -10.31 4.57
C MET A 31 -20.48 -8.93 4.65
N SER A 32 -20.34 -8.36 5.85
CA SER A 32 -19.68 -7.07 6.05
C SER A 32 -18.20 -7.14 5.70
N THR A 33 -17.50 -8.21 6.08
CA THR A 33 -16.12 -8.47 5.69
C THR A 33 -15.97 -8.55 4.18
N THR A 34 -16.81 -9.37 3.51
CA THR A 34 -16.81 -9.48 2.05
C THR A 34 -17.07 -8.12 1.40
N ALA A 35 -18.06 -7.38 1.87
CA ALA A 35 -18.40 -6.06 1.33
C ALA A 35 -17.25 -5.06 1.46
N VAL A 36 -16.54 -5.05 2.60
CA VAL A 36 -15.40 -4.14 2.81
C VAL A 36 -14.22 -4.52 1.91
N VAL A 37 -13.82 -5.80 1.87
CA VAL A 37 -12.66 -6.25 1.10
C VAL A 37 -12.93 -6.16 -0.41
N LEU A 38 -14.07 -6.68 -0.86
CA LEU A 38 -14.47 -6.63 -2.26
C LEU A 38 -14.75 -5.19 -2.69
N GLY A 39 -15.45 -4.40 -1.86
CA GLY A 39 -15.72 -2.99 -2.14
C GLY A 39 -14.46 -2.17 -2.31
N ALA A 40 -13.49 -2.32 -1.40
CA ALA A 40 -12.17 -1.67 -1.53
C ALA A 40 -11.45 -2.07 -2.83
N THR A 41 -11.46 -3.37 -3.16
CA THR A 41 -10.84 -3.91 -4.38
C THR A 41 -11.51 -3.34 -5.64
N LEU A 42 -12.83 -3.31 -5.67
CA LEU A 42 -13.61 -2.79 -6.80
C LEU A 42 -13.44 -1.27 -6.95
N LEU A 43 -13.34 -0.52 -5.86
CA LEU A 43 -13.03 0.92 -5.91
C LEU A 43 -11.68 1.17 -6.56
N ILE A 44 -10.64 0.46 -6.09
CA ILE A 44 -9.30 0.56 -6.69
C ILE A 44 -9.34 0.19 -8.18
N LEU A 45 -9.96 -0.93 -8.53
CA LEU A 45 -10.11 -1.35 -9.92
C LEU A 45 -10.85 -0.30 -10.77
N SER A 46 -11.90 0.32 -10.24
CA SER A 46 -12.69 1.32 -10.97
C SER A 46 -11.87 2.56 -11.33
N THR A 47 -10.97 2.99 -10.44
CA THR A 47 -10.06 4.11 -10.69
C THR A 47 -8.96 3.77 -11.70
N LEU A 48 -8.63 2.48 -11.84
CA LEU A 48 -7.57 2.00 -12.72
C LEU A 48 -8.05 1.69 -14.15
N HIS A 49 -9.33 1.91 -14.47
CA HIS A 49 -9.92 1.74 -15.82
C HIS A 49 -9.68 0.33 -16.40
N PRO A 50 -10.44 -0.70 -15.97
CA PRO A 50 -10.22 -2.09 -16.40
C PRO A 50 -10.28 -2.29 -17.92
N ASP A 51 -11.09 -1.51 -18.61
CA ASP A 51 -11.17 -1.47 -20.08
C ASP A 51 -9.84 -1.03 -20.71
N LEU A 52 -9.18 -0.02 -20.13
CA LEU A 52 -7.87 0.43 -20.58
C LEU A 52 -6.77 -0.55 -20.20
N ILE A 53 -6.85 -1.22 -19.05
CA ILE A 53 -5.90 -2.28 -18.67
C ILE A 53 -5.90 -3.41 -19.71
N LEU A 54 -7.09 -3.81 -20.17
CA LEU A 54 -7.28 -4.91 -21.12
C LEU A 54 -7.10 -4.49 -22.59
N ARG A 55 -6.87 -3.20 -22.88
CA ARG A 55 -6.56 -2.73 -24.23
C ARG A 55 -5.19 -3.23 -24.68
N ASN A 56 -5.05 -3.73 -25.91
CA ASN A 56 -3.74 -4.14 -26.41
C ASN A 56 -2.96 -2.94 -26.98
N ASN A 57 -2.28 -2.21 -26.11
CA ASN A 57 -1.44 -1.04 -26.41
C ASN A 57 -0.29 -0.94 -25.39
N THR A 58 0.69 -0.10 -25.68
CA THR A 58 1.89 0.08 -24.86
C THR A 58 1.65 1.17 -23.82
N PRO A 59 1.69 0.86 -22.50
CA PRO A 59 1.48 1.88 -21.48
C PRO A 59 2.55 2.96 -21.54
N THR A 60 2.18 4.18 -21.13
CA THR A 60 3.03 5.38 -21.17
C THR A 60 3.00 6.13 -19.82
N GLY A 61 3.55 7.35 -19.80
CA GLY A 61 3.60 8.24 -18.64
C GLY A 61 4.91 8.10 -17.84
N GLY A 62 5.34 9.18 -17.18
CA GLY A 62 6.49 9.23 -16.26
C GLY A 62 7.64 8.24 -16.56
N ASP A 63 8.08 7.54 -15.52
CA ASP A 63 9.04 6.43 -15.63
C ASP A 63 8.35 5.13 -16.12
N MET A 64 7.01 5.05 -15.98
CA MET A 64 6.21 3.91 -16.44
C MET A 64 6.47 3.56 -17.91
N GLY A 65 6.52 4.58 -18.78
CA GLY A 65 6.79 4.41 -20.21
C GLY A 65 8.19 3.85 -20.50
N ALA A 66 9.17 4.08 -19.64
CA ALA A 66 10.51 3.49 -19.78
C ALA A 66 10.54 2.03 -19.29
N HIS A 67 9.71 1.68 -18.31
CA HIS A 67 9.67 0.32 -17.76
C HIS A 67 9.21 -0.75 -18.76
N VAL A 68 8.51 -0.38 -19.84
CA VAL A 68 8.07 -1.34 -20.86
C VAL A 68 9.22 -2.00 -21.61
N TRP A 69 10.42 -1.39 -21.65
CA TRP A 69 11.57 -1.97 -22.35
C TRP A 69 12.19 -3.13 -21.57
N GLY A 70 12.33 -3.01 -20.25
CA GLY A 70 13.06 -3.96 -19.42
C GLY A 70 12.55 -5.41 -19.54
N PRO A 71 11.26 -5.69 -19.28
CA PRO A 71 10.75 -7.07 -19.36
C PRO A 71 10.80 -7.64 -20.78
N ALA A 72 10.66 -6.80 -21.81
CA ALA A 72 10.85 -7.21 -23.20
C ALA A 72 12.30 -7.65 -23.45
N TYR A 73 13.29 -6.85 -23.02
CA TYR A 73 14.70 -7.23 -23.11
C TYR A 73 15.03 -8.49 -22.31
N LEU A 74 14.46 -8.64 -21.11
CA LEU A 74 14.58 -9.86 -20.30
C LEU A 74 14.07 -11.09 -21.07
N ARG A 75 12.89 -10.99 -21.69
CA ARG A 75 12.29 -12.06 -22.50
C ARG A 75 13.13 -12.41 -23.73
N ASP A 76 13.55 -11.40 -24.49
CA ASP A 76 14.09 -11.60 -25.83
C ASP A 76 15.60 -11.87 -25.83
N VAL A 77 16.33 -11.36 -24.84
CA VAL A 77 17.80 -11.39 -24.82
C VAL A 77 18.35 -12.19 -23.65
N LEU A 78 17.84 -12.00 -22.43
CA LEU A 78 18.46 -12.57 -21.23
C LEU A 78 18.01 -14.01 -20.94
N LEU A 79 16.70 -14.24 -20.85
CA LEU A 79 16.15 -15.56 -20.50
C LEU A 79 16.53 -16.69 -21.48
N PRO A 80 16.61 -16.47 -22.82
CA PRO A 80 17.08 -17.49 -23.76
C PRO A 80 18.51 -17.97 -23.47
N HIS A 81 19.31 -17.14 -22.80
CA HIS A 81 20.69 -17.44 -22.41
C HIS A 81 20.82 -17.82 -20.93
N TRP A 82 19.71 -18.13 -20.25
CA TRP A 82 19.67 -18.48 -18.82
C TRP A 82 20.25 -17.38 -17.91
N LYS A 83 20.06 -16.11 -18.31
CA LYS A 83 20.50 -14.94 -17.55
C LYS A 83 19.30 -14.17 -17.02
N LEU A 84 19.50 -13.54 -15.86
CA LEU A 84 18.57 -12.58 -15.29
C LEU A 84 19.10 -11.13 -15.32
N THR A 85 20.40 -10.96 -15.53
CA THR A 85 21.07 -9.66 -15.65
C THR A 85 21.99 -9.67 -16.88
N GLY A 86 22.29 -8.50 -17.42
CA GLY A 86 23.17 -8.39 -18.58
C GLY A 86 23.57 -6.95 -18.90
N TRP A 87 24.03 -6.75 -20.13
CA TRP A 87 24.48 -5.46 -20.65
C TRP A 87 23.78 -5.20 -21.98
N SER A 88 23.05 -4.08 -22.08
CA SER A 88 22.44 -3.64 -23.34
C SER A 88 23.22 -2.50 -23.93
N MET A 89 23.37 -2.50 -25.26
CA MET A 89 23.91 -1.38 -26.04
C MET A 89 22.81 -0.42 -26.52
N ASP A 90 21.58 -0.54 -26.00
CA ASP A 90 20.45 0.30 -26.39
C ASP A 90 20.59 1.77 -25.90
N TRP A 91 21.64 2.09 -25.12
CA TRP A 91 21.90 3.44 -24.60
C TRP A 91 23.40 3.76 -24.57
N TYR A 92 23.88 4.67 -25.42
CA TYR A 92 25.28 5.10 -25.54
C TYR A 92 26.30 3.93 -25.50
N ALA A 93 27.26 3.96 -24.56
CA ALA A 93 28.26 2.90 -24.35
C ALA A 93 27.68 1.63 -23.70
N GLY A 94 26.38 1.62 -23.45
CA GLY A 94 25.59 0.56 -22.88
C GLY A 94 25.18 0.81 -21.43
N LEU A 95 24.22 0.01 -20.97
CA LEU A 95 23.70 0.04 -19.60
C LEU A 95 23.61 -1.36 -18.99
N PRO A 96 23.80 -1.50 -17.67
CA PRO A 96 23.57 -2.76 -16.98
C PRO A 96 22.07 -3.02 -16.83
N VAL A 97 21.58 -4.09 -17.45
CA VAL A 97 20.16 -4.47 -17.41
C VAL A 97 19.89 -5.36 -16.21
N TYR A 98 18.85 -5.01 -15.44
CA TYR A 98 18.45 -5.71 -14.21
C TYR A 98 19.58 -5.89 -13.18
N ARG A 99 20.63 -5.07 -13.20
CA ARG A 99 21.63 -5.07 -12.11
C ARG A 99 21.13 -4.31 -10.88
N PHE A 100 20.45 -3.19 -11.14
CA PHE A 100 19.98 -2.23 -10.12
C PHE A 100 18.45 -2.13 -10.07
N TYR A 101 17.75 -2.96 -10.83
CA TYR A 101 16.30 -3.12 -10.79
C TYR A 101 15.95 -4.50 -10.27
N MET A 102 14.87 -4.58 -9.50
CA MET A 102 14.36 -5.84 -8.96
C MET A 102 13.64 -6.64 -10.05
N VAL A 103 13.81 -7.96 -10.05
CA VAL A 103 13.49 -8.80 -11.20
C VAL A 103 12.13 -9.50 -11.12
N VAL A 104 11.59 -9.71 -9.91
CA VAL A 104 10.36 -10.48 -9.73
C VAL A 104 9.16 -9.89 -10.49
N PRO A 105 8.88 -8.57 -10.42
CA PRO A 105 7.80 -7.97 -11.22
C PRO A 105 8.01 -8.15 -12.73
N ALA A 106 9.24 -8.02 -13.22
CA ALA A 106 9.56 -8.21 -14.63
C ALA A 106 9.35 -9.66 -15.08
N LEU A 107 9.78 -10.64 -14.28
CA LEU A 107 9.52 -12.06 -14.56
C LEU A 107 8.02 -12.37 -14.57
N ALA A 108 7.25 -11.76 -13.68
CA ALA A 108 5.79 -11.92 -13.67
C ALA A 108 5.15 -11.37 -14.95
N ILE A 109 5.64 -10.24 -15.47
CA ILE A 109 5.20 -9.68 -16.77
C ILE A 109 5.52 -10.66 -17.89
N VAL A 110 6.76 -11.16 -17.97
CA VAL A 110 7.18 -12.10 -19.02
C VAL A 110 6.39 -13.40 -18.94
N ALA A 111 6.14 -13.93 -17.74
CA ALA A 111 5.35 -15.14 -17.55
C ALA A 111 3.89 -14.95 -18.01
N LEU A 112 3.26 -13.82 -17.67
CA LEU A 112 1.89 -13.54 -18.09
C LEU A 112 1.79 -13.26 -19.61
N ASN A 113 2.86 -12.69 -20.19
CA ASN A 113 2.99 -12.46 -21.63
C ASN A 113 3.05 -13.76 -22.46
N LEU A 114 3.23 -14.93 -21.84
CA LEU A 114 3.13 -16.21 -22.54
C LEU A 114 1.71 -16.53 -23.02
N ILE A 115 0.69 -15.95 -22.37
CA ILE A 115 -0.73 -16.23 -22.63
C ILE A 115 -1.54 -14.98 -22.97
N LEU A 116 -1.00 -13.78 -22.73
CA LEU A 116 -1.64 -12.50 -23.03
C LEU A 116 -0.71 -11.61 -23.85
N PRO A 117 -1.23 -10.68 -24.68
CA PRO A 117 -0.41 -9.65 -25.32
C PRO A 117 0.43 -8.84 -24.32
N TYR A 118 1.65 -8.49 -24.72
CA TYR A 118 2.63 -7.84 -23.83
C TYR A 118 2.10 -6.61 -23.10
N GLY A 119 1.42 -5.71 -23.81
CA GLY A 119 0.85 -4.50 -23.20
C GLY A 119 -0.19 -4.80 -22.12
N ILE A 120 -1.04 -5.81 -22.33
CA ILE A 120 -2.04 -6.26 -21.36
C ILE A 120 -1.34 -6.92 -20.17
N ALA A 121 -0.41 -7.85 -20.42
CA ALA A 121 0.34 -8.53 -19.38
C ALA A 121 1.09 -7.52 -18.48
N PHE A 122 1.73 -6.53 -19.09
CA PHE A 122 2.43 -5.46 -18.38
C PHE A 122 1.47 -4.69 -17.46
N LYS A 123 0.35 -4.19 -17.99
CA LYS A 123 -0.61 -3.39 -17.22
C LYS A 123 -1.28 -4.17 -16.09
N ILE A 124 -1.58 -5.46 -16.29
CA ILE A 124 -2.11 -6.33 -15.23
C ILE A 124 -1.12 -6.44 -14.07
N ILE A 125 0.17 -6.67 -14.34
CA ILE A 125 1.17 -6.77 -13.27
C ILE A 125 1.40 -5.42 -12.59
N VAL A 126 1.41 -4.31 -13.34
CA VAL A 126 1.50 -2.95 -12.79
C VAL A 126 0.43 -2.70 -11.72
N VAL A 127 -0.81 -3.13 -11.95
CA VAL A 127 -1.91 -2.92 -10.98
C VAL A 127 -2.02 -4.02 -9.93
N ALA A 128 -1.36 -5.16 -10.11
CA ALA A 128 -1.55 -6.35 -9.26
C ALA A 128 -1.30 -6.06 -7.78
N GLY A 129 -0.25 -5.28 -7.47
CA GLY A 129 0.07 -4.87 -6.11
C GLY A 129 -1.08 -4.09 -5.44
N LEU A 130 -1.63 -3.10 -6.14
CA LEU A 130 -2.74 -2.27 -5.65
C LEU A 130 -4.04 -3.07 -5.49
N VAL A 131 -4.39 -3.87 -6.48
CA VAL A 131 -5.64 -4.65 -6.49
C VAL A 131 -5.61 -5.76 -5.43
N ALA A 132 -4.47 -6.40 -5.22
CA ALA A 132 -4.31 -7.41 -4.17
C ALA A 132 -4.23 -6.80 -2.75
N PHE A 133 -3.87 -5.52 -2.64
CA PHE A 133 -3.53 -4.90 -1.37
C PHE A 133 -4.60 -5.00 -0.27
N PRO A 134 -5.90 -4.74 -0.54
CA PRO A 134 -6.96 -4.92 0.45
C PRO A 134 -7.00 -6.35 1.02
N SER A 135 -6.87 -7.35 0.14
CA SER A 135 -6.86 -8.76 0.55
C SER A 135 -5.62 -9.13 1.34
N CYS A 136 -4.44 -8.60 0.97
CA CYS A 136 -3.20 -8.78 1.73
C CYS A 136 -3.30 -8.21 3.15
N VAL A 137 -3.85 -7.01 3.30
CA VAL A 137 -4.03 -6.36 4.61
C VAL A 137 -5.05 -7.11 5.47
N TYR A 138 -6.16 -7.54 4.86
CA TYR A 138 -7.13 -8.42 5.53
C TYR A 138 -6.44 -9.69 6.04
N LEU A 139 -5.67 -10.36 5.18
CA LEU A 139 -4.95 -11.59 5.52
C LEU A 139 -3.96 -11.35 6.68
N MET A 140 -3.21 -10.25 6.68
CA MET A 140 -2.32 -9.89 7.79
C MET A 140 -3.07 -9.82 9.12
N GLY A 141 -4.19 -9.10 9.15
CA GLY A 141 -5.02 -8.97 10.35
C GLY A 141 -5.60 -10.30 10.82
N ARG A 142 -6.07 -11.13 9.89
CA ARG A 142 -6.66 -12.45 10.18
C ARG A 142 -5.64 -13.47 10.67
N VAL A 143 -4.52 -13.60 9.97
CA VAL A 143 -3.42 -14.51 10.33
C VAL A 143 -2.85 -14.14 11.70
N SER A 144 -2.76 -12.84 12.00
CA SER A 144 -2.32 -12.33 13.31
C SER A 144 -3.40 -12.39 14.41
N LYS A 145 -4.54 -13.03 14.14
CA LYS A 145 -5.65 -13.24 15.08
C LYS A 145 -6.23 -11.95 15.65
N LEU A 146 -6.26 -10.87 14.88
CA LEU A 146 -7.02 -9.70 15.27
C LEU A 146 -8.52 -10.03 15.28
N MET A 147 -9.19 -9.62 16.36
CA MET A 147 -10.63 -9.81 16.51
C MET A 147 -11.41 -8.91 15.55
N TYR A 148 -12.56 -9.38 15.08
CA TYR A 148 -13.49 -8.56 14.31
C TYR A 148 -13.91 -7.30 15.10
N PRO A 149 -14.02 -6.11 14.46
CA PRO A 149 -13.83 -5.80 13.04
C PRO A 149 -12.43 -5.25 12.69
N LEU A 150 -11.39 -5.54 13.48
CA LEU A 150 -10.08 -4.89 13.31
C LEU A 150 -9.40 -5.20 11.97
N PRO A 151 -9.40 -6.45 11.44
CA PRO A 151 -8.87 -6.72 10.10
C PRO A 151 -9.56 -5.87 9.03
N GLU A 152 -10.89 -5.74 9.08
CA GLU A 152 -11.68 -4.97 8.13
C GLU A 152 -11.40 -3.46 8.25
N LEU A 153 -11.20 -2.95 9.46
CA LEU A 153 -10.79 -1.56 9.67
C LEU A 153 -9.39 -1.28 9.12
N MET A 154 -8.45 -2.22 9.26
CA MET A 154 -7.13 -2.09 8.62
C MET A 154 -7.26 -2.01 7.10
N VAL A 155 -8.17 -2.78 6.49
CA VAL A 155 -8.45 -2.70 5.04
C VAL A 155 -8.95 -1.30 4.66
N ILE A 156 -9.87 -0.72 5.43
CA ILE A 156 -10.37 0.64 5.17
C ILE A 156 -9.22 1.65 5.26
N GLY A 157 -8.40 1.58 6.32
CA GLY A 157 -7.23 2.45 6.47
C GLY A 157 -6.22 2.31 5.32
N ALA A 158 -5.88 1.07 4.94
CA ALA A 158 -5.00 0.80 3.82
C ALA A 158 -5.58 1.28 2.47
N THR A 159 -6.90 1.21 2.30
CA THR A 159 -7.57 1.75 1.11
C THR A 159 -7.44 3.27 1.06
N MET A 160 -7.66 3.97 2.19
CA MET A 160 -7.43 5.42 2.25
C MET A 160 -5.98 5.78 1.93
N PHE A 161 -5.00 4.99 2.37
CA PHE A 161 -3.60 5.16 1.99
C PHE A 161 -3.36 4.99 0.48
N VAL A 162 -3.98 3.97 -0.15
CA VAL A 162 -3.85 3.75 -1.60
C VAL A 162 -4.38 4.93 -2.41
N PHE A 163 -5.40 5.62 -1.89
CA PHE A 163 -6.02 6.80 -2.48
C PHE A 163 -5.41 8.14 -2.01
N ASP A 164 -4.41 8.12 -1.15
CA ASP A 164 -3.77 9.35 -0.65
C ASP A 164 -3.01 10.04 -1.78
N GLU A 165 -3.34 11.29 -2.07
CA GLU A 165 -2.76 12.09 -3.15
C GLU A 165 -1.75 13.14 -2.66
N SER A 166 -1.42 13.14 -1.36
CA SER A 166 -0.42 14.03 -0.78
C SER A 166 1.02 13.71 -1.22
N PHE A 167 1.22 12.61 -1.94
CA PHE A 167 2.50 12.22 -2.52
C PHE A 167 2.31 11.40 -3.81
N THR A 168 3.25 11.49 -4.75
CA THR A 168 3.08 10.94 -6.10
C THR A 168 4.24 10.11 -6.63
N ILE A 169 5.39 10.06 -5.96
CA ILE A 169 6.58 9.33 -6.44
C ILE A 169 7.32 8.60 -5.32
N TYR A 170 6.68 8.37 -4.17
CA TYR A 170 7.33 7.76 -3.00
C TYR A 170 7.07 6.26 -2.92
N GLY A 171 5.90 5.79 -3.37
CA GLY A 171 5.56 4.38 -3.49
C GLY A 171 4.24 3.96 -2.81
N GLY A 172 3.61 2.91 -3.33
CA GLY A 172 2.53 2.19 -2.64
C GLY A 172 1.09 2.70 -2.84
N ASN A 173 0.90 3.96 -3.22
CA ASN A 173 -0.40 4.51 -3.61
C ASN A 173 -0.64 4.47 -5.14
N ILE A 174 -1.84 4.83 -5.60
CA ILE A 174 -2.19 4.85 -7.04
C ILE A 174 -1.27 5.82 -7.79
N ALA A 175 -1.08 7.05 -7.27
CA ALA A 175 -0.27 8.06 -7.92
C ALA A 175 1.18 7.60 -8.15
N SER A 176 1.86 7.07 -7.12
CA SER A 176 3.23 6.54 -7.24
C SER A 176 3.30 5.34 -8.15
N THR A 177 2.32 4.43 -8.08
CA THR A 177 2.26 3.29 -9.00
C THR A 177 2.21 3.79 -10.44
N MET A 178 1.38 4.79 -10.74
CA MET A 178 1.28 5.38 -12.08
C MET A 178 2.51 6.22 -12.45
N ALA A 179 3.28 6.76 -11.50
CA ALA A 179 4.55 7.41 -11.82
C ALA A 179 5.62 6.44 -12.37
N GLY A 180 5.51 5.14 -12.04
CA GLY A 180 6.51 4.12 -12.36
C GLY A 180 6.84 3.19 -11.19
N GLU A 181 6.41 3.53 -9.97
CA GLU A 181 6.73 2.79 -8.74
C GLU A 181 5.81 1.57 -8.51
N PHE A 182 5.42 0.87 -9.58
CA PHE A 182 4.50 -0.27 -9.48
C PHE A 182 5.12 -1.48 -8.78
N SER A 183 6.43 -1.68 -8.93
CA SER A 183 7.18 -2.70 -8.21
C SER A 183 7.16 -2.47 -6.69
N HIS A 184 7.07 -1.21 -6.25
CA HIS A 184 6.88 -0.85 -4.84
C HIS A 184 5.53 -1.33 -4.30
N SER A 185 4.42 -1.16 -5.04
CA SER A 185 3.09 -1.61 -4.57
C SER A 185 3.00 -3.13 -4.49
N ILE A 186 3.60 -3.86 -5.44
CA ILE A 186 3.75 -5.32 -5.40
C ILE A 186 4.57 -5.76 -4.18
N ALA A 187 5.73 -5.15 -3.97
CA ALA A 187 6.59 -5.47 -2.83
C ALA A 187 5.90 -5.20 -1.49
N LEU A 188 5.10 -4.12 -1.40
CA LEU A 188 4.35 -3.75 -0.21
C LEU A 188 3.24 -4.77 0.09
N ALA A 189 2.53 -5.26 -0.93
CA ALA A 189 1.55 -6.34 -0.78
C ALA A 189 2.20 -7.61 -0.21
N PHE A 190 3.34 -8.03 -0.74
CA PHE A 190 4.12 -9.14 -0.18
C PHE A 190 4.62 -8.87 1.25
N ALA A 191 5.09 -7.65 1.53
CA ALA A 191 5.55 -7.27 2.86
C ALA A 191 4.46 -7.44 3.92
N ILE A 192 3.25 -6.97 3.63
CA ILE A 192 2.10 -7.06 4.54
C ILE A 192 1.74 -8.52 4.85
N VAL A 193 1.69 -9.38 3.82
CA VAL A 193 1.44 -10.82 4.02
C VAL A 193 2.58 -11.47 4.82
N GLY A 194 3.83 -11.18 4.45
CA GLY A 194 5.02 -11.70 5.13
C GLY A 194 5.07 -11.31 6.61
N LEU A 195 4.80 -10.04 6.93
CA LEU A 195 4.73 -9.53 8.30
C LEU A 195 3.57 -10.14 9.09
N GLY A 196 2.43 -10.44 8.43
CA GLY A 196 1.31 -11.16 9.05
C GLY A 196 1.70 -12.58 9.47
N PHE A 197 2.30 -13.36 8.56
CA PHE A 197 2.81 -14.70 8.89
C PHE A 197 3.93 -14.65 9.92
N PHE A 198 4.83 -13.66 9.83
CA PHE A 198 5.91 -13.48 10.78
C PHE A 198 5.38 -13.17 12.18
N ALA A 199 4.45 -12.22 12.32
CA ALA A 199 3.81 -11.90 13.58
C ALA A 199 3.13 -13.13 14.19
N ARG A 200 2.42 -13.92 13.38
CA ARG A 200 1.79 -15.16 13.85
C ARG A 200 2.81 -16.22 14.26
N GLY A 201 3.87 -16.38 13.49
CA GLY A 201 4.94 -17.34 13.79
C GLY A 201 5.75 -16.98 15.03
N LEU A 202 5.81 -15.71 15.43
CA LEU A 202 6.35 -15.32 16.74
C LEU A 202 5.47 -15.79 17.92
N ASP A 203 4.18 -16.05 17.71
CA ASP A 203 3.31 -16.56 18.78
C ASP A 203 3.42 -18.09 18.91
N ASP A 204 3.35 -18.82 17.80
CA ASP A 204 3.21 -20.29 17.82
C ASP A 204 4.37 -21.07 17.19
N GLY A 205 5.38 -20.37 16.66
CA GLY A 205 6.52 -20.98 15.97
C GLY A 205 6.18 -21.61 14.61
N LYS A 206 4.96 -21.43 14.08
CA LYS A 206 4.54 -21.95 12.77
C LYS A 206 4.79 -20.92 11.66
N TYR A 207 4.54 -21.30 10.39
CA TYR A 207 4.63 -20.41 9.22
C TYR A 207 6.01 -19.86 8.83
N ARG A 208 7.12 -20.44 9.34
CA ARG A 208 8.50 -20.02 8.99
C ARG A 208 8.72 -19.90 7.47
N GLY A 209 8.36 -20.94 6.72
CA GLY A 209 8.56 -20.97 5.26
C GLY A 209 7.75 -19.89 4.54
N TRP A 210 6.48 -19.72 4.89
CA TRP A 210 5.62 -18.68 4.30
C TRP A 210 6.10 -17.28 4.64
N ALA A 211 6.44 -17.01 5.90
CA ALA A 211 7.01 -15.73 6.31
C ALA A 211 8.32 -15.44 5.54
N ALA A 212 9.25 -16.40 5.49
CA ALA A 212 10.51 -16.23 4.76
C ALA A 212 10.30 -15.99 3.27
N LEU A 213 9.40 -16.75 2.63
CA LEU A 213 9.07 -16.62 1.21
C LEU A 213 8.52 -15.23 0.89
N PHE A 214 7.50 -14.76 1.62
CA PHE A 214 6.89 -13.46 1.33
C PHE A 214 7.81 -12.28 1.66
N ILE A 215 8.64 -12.39 2.71
CA ILE A 215 9.69 -11.39 3.00
C ILE A 215 10.72 -11.37 1.86
N ALA A 216 11.16 -12.54 1.37
CA ALA A 216 12.09 -12.62 0.25
C ALA A 216 11.49 -12.08 -1.06
N LEU A 217 10.23 -12.41 -1.37
CA LEU A 217 9.53 -11.88 -2.55
C LEU A 217 9.36 -10.37 -2.49
N SER A 218 9.08 -9.82 -1.30
CA SER A 218 9.04 -8.37 -1.09
C SER A 218 10.40 -7.73 -1.38
N ALA A 219 11.48 -8.29 -0.81
CA ALA A 219 12.85 -7.83 -1.03
C ALA A 219 13.29 -7.93 -2.51
N LEU A 220 12.91 -9.02 -3.19
CA LEU A 220 13.19 -9.26 -4.61
C LEU A 220 12.27 -8.48 -5.57
N SER A 221 11.30 -7.73 -5.04
CA SER A 221 10.39 -6.90 -5.82
C SER A 221 10.72 -5.41 -5.69
N HIS A 222 11.17 -4.93 -4.53
CA HIS A 222 11.57 -3.54 -4.37
C HIS A 222 12.61 -3.32 -3.26
N GLY A 223 13.72 -2.66 -3.59
CA GLY A 223 14.83 -2.44 -2.65
C GLY A 223 14.48 -1.53 -1.47
N ILE A 224 13.62 -0.53 -1.65
CA ILE A 224 13.20 0.35 -0.55
C ILE A 224 12.26 -0.38 0.42
N VAL A 225 11.37 -1.23 -0.09
CA VAL A 225 10.42 -1.98 0.74
C VAL A 225 11.15 -3.08 1.54
N LEU A 226 12.31 -3.54 1.07
CA LEU A 226 13.21 -4.39 1.84
C LEU A 226 13.50 -3.80 3.23
N LEU A 227 13.82 -2.50 3.30
CA LEU A 227 14.09 -1.81 4.57
C LEU A 227 12.89 -1.85 5.51
N PHE A 228 11.70 -1.66 4.95
CA PHE A 228 10.44 -1.73 5.69
C PHE A 228 10.12 -3.14 6.21
N VAL A 229 10.22 -4.15 5.35
CA VAL A 229 9.83 -5.51 5.75
C VAL A 229 10.82 -6.13 6.74
N PHE A 230 12.12 -5.95 6.53
CA PHE A 230 13.14 -6.46 7.46
C PHE A 230 13.17 -5.64 8.76
N GLY A 231 13.13 -4.31 8.67
CA GLY A 231 13.07 -3.44 9.86
C GLY A 231 11.83 -3.72 10.71
N GLY A 232 10.67 -3.88 10.06
CA GLY A 232 9.41 -4.24 10.71
C GLY A 232 9.49 -5.59 11.41
N ALA A 233 10.02 -6.62 10.75
CA ALA A 233 10.17 -7.95 11.32
C ALA A 233 11.16 -7.99 12.49
N VAL A 234 12.31 -7.31 12.38
CA VAL A 234 13.28 -7.16 13.50
C VAL A 234 12.62 -6.47 14.68
N LEU A 235 11.89 -5.38 14.45
CA LEU A 235 11.17 -4.68 15.51
C LEU A 235 10.12 -5.59 16.19
N MET A 236 9.42 -6.45 15.43
CA MET A 236 8.49 -7.42 16.01
C MET A 236 9.18 -8.39 16.99
N VAL A 237 10.41 -8.84 16.67
CA VAL A 237 11.21 -9.69 17.57
C VAL A 237 11.61 -8.90 18.81
N LEU A 238 12.12 -7.67 18.64
CA LEU A 238 12.60 -6.82 19.75
C LEU A 238 11.48 -6.49 20.75
N LEU A 239 10.27 -6.19 20.27
CA LEU A 239 9.13 -5.87 21.13
C LEU A 239 8.63 -7.06 21.97
N ARG A 240 9.05 -8.29 21.63
CA ARG A 240 8.63 -9.52 22.31
C ARG A 240 9.81 -10.45 22.53
N LEU A 241 10.95 -9.90 22.95
CA LEU A 241 12.20 -10.65 23.05
C LEU A 241 12.03 -11.86 23.99
N ASP A 242 12.17 -13.06 23.44
CA ASP A 242 12.34 -14.30 24.18
C ASP A 242 13.18 -15.30 23.36
N LYS A 243 13.64 -16.39 23.98
CA LYS A 243 14.51 -17.38 23.32
C LYS A 243 13.85 -18.06 22.12
N GLN A 244 12.56 -18.37 22.19
CA GLN A 244 11.80 -19.01 21.10
C GLN A 244 11.65 -18.05 19.92
N ARG A 245 11.20 -16.82 20.17
CA ARG A 245 10.96 -15.76 19.19
C ARG A 245 12.25 -15.28 18.56
N LEU A 246 13.34 -15.20 19.34
CA LEU A 246 14.65 -14.92 18.80
C LEU A 246 15.11 -16.04 17.85
N LYS A 247 14.99 -17.31 18.25
CA LYS A 247 15.31 -18.45 17.38
C LYS A 247 14.44 -18.46 16.12
N PHE A 248 13.13 -18.23 16.26
CA PHE A 248 12.21 -18.12 15.12
C PHE A 248 12.60 -16.98 14.20
N GLY A 249 12.85 -15.79 14.75
CA GLY A 249 13.21 -14.59 14.01
C GLY A 249 14.51 -14.78 13.23
N ILE A 250 15.58 -15.24 13.89
CA ILE A 250 16.87 -15.51 13.25
C ILE A 250 16.68 -16.54 12.12
N THR A 251 16.09 -17.71 12.41
CA THR A 251 15.95 -18.77 11.39
C THR A 251 15.11 -18.33 10.19
N THR A 252 14.03 -17.58 10.42
CA THR A 252 13.14 -17.10 9.35
C THR A 252 13.77 -15.98 8.53
N LEU A 253 14.39 -14.99 9.19
CA LEU A 253 15.05 -13.88 8.50
C LEU A 253 16.30 -14.34 7.76
N SER A 254 17.11 -15.24 8.33
CA SER A 254 18.23 -15.86 7.62
C SER A 254 17.76 -16.61 6.38
N CYS A 255 16.66 -17.36 6.48
CA CYS A 255 16.07 -18.03 5.32
C CYS A 255 15.64 -17.01 4.24
N ALA A 256 14.96 -15.93 4.62
CA ALA A 256 14.58 -14.87 3.69
C ALA A 256 15.80 -14.20 3.01
N VAL A 257 16.87 -13.96 3.77
CA VAL A 257 18.14 -13.44 3.26
C VAL A 257 18.72 -14.42 2.24
N PHE A 258 18.83 -15.71 2.55
CA PHE A 258 19.36 -16.70 1.60
C PHE A 258 18.51 -16.84 0.34
N LEU A 259 17.17 -16.78 0.46
CA LEU A 259 16.26 -16.82 -0.69
C LEU A 259 16.40 -15.61 -1.61
N SER A 260 16.82 -14.46 -1.08
CA SER A 260 16.99 -13.21 -1.85
C SER A 260 18.45 -12.89 -2.17
N ALA A 261 19.41 -13.63 -1.60
CA ALA A 261 20.84 -13.36 -1.65
C ALA A 261 21.40 -13.30 -3.06
N PHE A 262 20.92 -14.16 -3.96
CA PHE A 262 21.38 -14.21 -5.36
C PHE A 262 21.16 -12.88 -6.10
N TRP A 263 20.24 -12.04 -5.63
CA TRP A 263 19.95 -10.71 -6.19
C TRP A 263 20.44 -9.57 -5.30
N VAL A 264 20.14 -9.65 -4.00
CA VAL A 264 20.40 -8.56 -3.05
C VAL A 264 21.90 -8.36 -2.84
N ILE A 265 22.69 -9.44 -2.78
CA ILE A 265 24.15 -9.31 -2.59
C ILE A 265 24.81 -8.61 -3.78
N PRO A 266 24.60 -9.04 -5.05
CA PRO A 266 25.18 -8.33 -6.19
C PRO A 266 24.66 -6.89 -6.36
N PHE A 267 23.40 -6.63 -6.01
CA PHE A 267 22.81 -5.30 -5.99
C PHE A 267 23.55 -4.37 -5.02
N LEU A 268 23.66 -4.78 -3.74
CA LEU A 268 24.34 -3.98 -2.70
C LEU A 268 25.85 -3.87 -2.97
N GLY A 269 26.49 -4.96 -3.41
CA GLY A 269 27.91 -4.96 -3.76
C GLY A 269 28.24 -4.06 -4.95
N GLY A 270 27.26 -3.77 -5.82
CA GLY A 270 27.41 -2.87 -6.97
C GLY A 270 26.86 -1.46 -6.75
N HIS A 271 26.42 -1.09 -5.55
CA HIS A 271 25.70 0.17 -5.31
C HIS A 271 26.47 1.42 -5.75
N ALA A 272 27.80 1.41 -5.69
CA ALA A 272 28.65 2.52 -6.15
C ALA A 272 28.53 2.81 -7.66
N PHE A 273 27.99 1.88 -8.45
CA PHE A 273 27.75 2.05 -9.89
C PHE A 273 26.28 2.36 -10.22
N MET A 274 25.42 2.54 -9.21
CA MET A 274 24.06 3.00 -9.42
C MET A 274 24.06 4.46 -9.85
N THR A 275 23.13 4.81 -10.74
CA THR A 275 22.90 6.21 -11.10
C THR A 275 22.41 6.98 -9.89
N ASP A 276 23.13 8.03 -9.52
CA ASP A 276 22.67 9.00 -8.53
C ASP A 276 21.71 9.99 -9.20
N MET A 277 20.44 9.98 -8.79
CA MET A 277 19.44 10.94 -9.27
C MET A 277 19.65 12.35 -8.72
N LYS A 278 20.65 12.54 -7.83
CA LYS A 278 21.02 13.81 -7.18
C LYS A 278 19.88 14.49 -6.44
N TYR A 279 18.90 13.70 -5.95
CA TYR A 279 17.86 14.23 -5.08
C TYR A 279 18.48 14.73 -3.78
N GLY A 280 18.26 16.01 -3.47
CA GLY A 280 18.65 16.56 -2.17
C GLY A 280 17.85 15.94 -1.02
N SER A 281 18.46 15.83 0.15
CA SER A 281 17.73 15.53 1.38
C SER A 281 16.74 16.65 1.69
N GLU A 282 15.52 16.34 2.08
CA GLU A 282 14.47 17.35 2.32
C GLU A 282 14.37 17.65 3.82
N PRO A 283 14.31 18.93 4.30
CA PRO A 283 13.50 20.01 3.71
C PRO A 283 14.23 21.32 3.36
N GLY A 284 13.69 22.01 2.33
CA GLY A 284 14.01 23.39 1.93
C GLY A 284 14.21 23.67 0.42
N GLY A 285 14.30 22.65 -0.44
CA GLY A 285 14.48 22.82 -1.89
C GLY A 285 13.83 21.73 -2.75
N GLY A 286 12.81 21.06 -2.22
CA GLY A 286 12.05 19.98 -2.87
C GLY A 286 10.55 20.11 -2.61
N SER A 287 9.85 18.98 -2.46
CA SER A 287 8.39 18.98 -2.27
C SER A 287 7.93 19.47 -0.89
N PHE A 288 8.82 19.51 0.11
CA PHE A 288 8.50 19.92 1.48
C PHE A 288 9.40 21.06 1.98
N THR A 289 8.79 22.01 2.68
CA THR A 289 9.45 23.18 3.28
C THR A 289 9.96 22.90 4.70
N SER A 290 9.38 21.91 5.40
CA SER A 290 9.85 21.47 6.71
C SER A 290 9.70 19.96 6.91
N MET A 291 10.36 19.42 7.94
CA MET A 291 10.17 18.03 8.36
C MET A 291 8.75 17.76 8.86
N TRP A 292 8.08 18.80 9.36
CA TRP A 292 6.71 18.68 9.81
C TRP A 292 5.78 18.39 8.63
N ASP A 293 5.96 19.07 7.51
CA ASP A 293 5.18 18.85 6.29
C ASP A 293 5.42 17.46 5.69
N MET A 294 6.61 16.90 5.88
CA MET A 294 6.89 15.51 5.52
C MET A 294 6.12 14.50 6.39
N TYR A 295 5.86 14.78 7.66
CA TYR A 295 5.14 13.84 8.53
C TYR A 295 3.63 14.04 8.49
N PHE A 296 3.20 15.26 8.16
CA PHE A 296 1.81 15.71 8.15
C PHE A 296 1.54 16.47 6.84
N PRO A 297 1.41 15.74 5.71
CA PRO A 297 1.32 16.34 4.38
C PRO A 297 -0.10 16.72 3.97
N LEU A 298 -1.11 16.42 4.80
CA LEU A 298 -2.51 16.73 4.54
C LEU A 298 -2.82 18.15 5.03
N VAL A 299 -4.02 18.63 4.74
CA VAL A 299 -4.51 19.85 5.39
C VAL A 299 -4.57 19.63 6.91
N THR A 300 -4.20 20.67 7.67
CA THR A 300 -3.99 20.58 9.13
C THR A 300 -5.13 19.88 9.87
N SER A 301 -6.39 20.16 9.50
CA SER A 301 -7.56 19.55 10.14
C SER A 301 -7.63 18.03 9.93
N LEU A 302 -7.29 17.54 8.74
CA LEU A 302 -7.26 16.11 8.44
C LEU A 302 -6.08 15.42 9.12
N ASP A 303 -4.91 16.04 9.16
CA ASP A 303 -3.75 15.47 9.88
C ASP A 303 -4.01 15.38 11.38
N VAL A 304 -4.59 16.42 11.99
CA VAL A 304 -4.98 16.40 13.40
C VAL A 304 -6.00 15.29 13.65
N LEU A 305 -7.04 15.18 12.81
CA LEU A 305 -8.04 14.12 12.93
C LEU A 305 -7.41 12.72 12.82
N LEU A 306 -6.60 12.51 11.79
CA LEU A 306 -5.93 11.24 11.53
C LEU A 306 -4.99 10.88 12.69
N MET A 307 -4.24 11.84 13.21
CA MET A 307 -3.30 11.62 14.30
C MET A 307 -4.01 11.35 15.63
N VAL A 308 -5.10 12.08 15.94
CA VAL A 308 -5.92 11.81 17.14
C VAL A 308 -6.47 10.39 17.11
N PHE A 309 -7.01 9.95 15.97
CA PHE A 309 -7.45 8.57 15.83
C PHE A 309 -6.27 7.59 15.90
N ALA A 310 -5.15 7.83 15.23
CA ALA A 310 -4.00 6.95 15.31
C ALA A 310 -3.49 6.79 16.76
N LEU A 311 -3.45 7.87 17.54
CA LEU A 311 -3.12 7.83 18.98
C LEU A 311 -4.16 7.03 19.77
N ALA A 312 -5.45 7.23 19.53
CA ALA A 312 -6.50 6.43 20.18
C ALA A 312 -6.37 4.93 19.82
N GLY A 313 -6.02 4.62 18.58
CA GLY A 313 -5.77 3.25 18.11
C GLY A 313 -4.54 2.62 18.77
N PHE A 314 -3.47 3.39 18.93
CA PHE A 314 -2.28 2.97 19.65
C PHE A 314 -2.58 2.70 21.13
N VAL A 315 -3.15 3.68 21.84
CA VAL A 315 -3.49 3.59 23.27
C VAL A 315 -4.46 2.43 23.50
N GLY A 316 -5.51 2.33 22.70
CA GLY A 316 -6.47 1.22 22.79
C GLY A 316 -5.83 -0.15 22.54
N SER A 317 -4.80 -0.21 21.68
CA SER A 317 -4.00 -1.41 21.44
C SER A 317 -3.08 -1.75 22.62
N VAL A 318 -2.45 -0.75 23.25
CA VAL A 318 -1.67 -0.94 24.49
C VAL A 318 -2.57 -1.46 25.62
N MET A 319 -3.70 -0.80 25.87
CA MET A 319 -4.65 -1.17 26.93
C MET A 319 -5.20 -2.60 26.76
N ARG A 320 -5.42 -3.03 25.52
CA ARG A 320 -5.92 -4.38 25.20
C ARG A 320 -4.84 -5.36 24.77
N ARG A 321 -3.57 -4.98 24.92
CA ARG A 321 -2.39 -5.81 24.59
C ARG A 321 -2.42 -6.37 23.16
N ARG A 322 -2.92 -5.59 22.20
CA ARG A 322 -2.97 -5.94 20.78
C ARG A 322 -1.62 -5.65 20.14
N PHE A 323 -0.84 -6.69 19.94
CA PHE A 323 0.53 -6.57 19.46
C PHE A 323 0.69 -5.83 18.15
N LEU A 324 -0.10 -6.17 17.12
CA LEU A 324 0.02 -5.48 15.84
C LEU A 324 -0.20 -3.97 15.97
N GLY A 325 -1.19 -3.52 16.74
CA GLY A 325 -1.42 -2.09 16.95
C GLY A 325 -0.29 -1.39 17.71
N ILE A 326 0.31 -2.07 18.69
CA ILE A 326 1.50 -1.59 19.41
C ILE A 326 2.69 -1.50 18.45
N TRP A 327 2.94 -2.56 17.66
CA TRP A 327 3.99 -2.61 16.67
C TRP A 327 3.84 -1.49 15.64
N MET A 328 2.64 -1.26 15.09
CA MET A 328 2.40 -0.18 14.13
C MET A 328 2.76 1.19 14.72
N GLY A 329 2.29 1.49 15.93
CA GLY A 329 2.58 2.78 16.57
C GLY A 329 4.07 2.98 16.89
N VAL A 330 4.75 1.95 17.42
CA VAL A 330 6.20 2.03 17.66
C VAL A 330 6.96 2.13 16.33
N TYR A 331 6.52 1.41 15.31
CA TYR A 331 7.21 1.40 14.03
C TYR A 331 7.09 2.71 13.28
N ILE A 332 5.95 3.41 13.39
CA ILE A 332 5.79 4.79 12.92
C ILE A 332 6.88 5.68 13.50
N VAL A 333 7.12 5.63 14.82
CA VAL A 333 8.16 6.44 15.47
C VAL A 333 9.56 6.07 14.98
N VAL A 334 9.86 4.77 14.87
CA VAL A 334 11.13 4.29 14.34
C VAL A 334 11.35 4.76 12.89
N LEU A 335 10.32 4.72 12.06
CA LEU A 335 10.38 5.18 10.67
C LEU A 335 10.52 6.71 10.59
N MET A 336 9.87 7.48 11.46
CA MET A 336 10.08 8.94 11.54
C MET A 336 11.54 9.25 11.91
N ILE A 337 12.11 8.55 12.89
CA ILE A 337 13.56 8.66 13.19
C ILE A 337 14.37 8.27 11.96
N GLY A 338 13.98 7.20 11.26
CA GLY A 338 14.59 6.76 10.00
C GLY A 338 14.60 7.83 8.91
N VAL A 339 13.51 8.57 8.71
CA VAL A 339 13.45 9.71 7.77
C VAL A 339 14.48 10.76 8.14
N LYS A 340 14.59 11.10 9.44
CA LYS A 340 15.56 12.09 9.91
C LYS A 340 17.01 11.62 9.74
N VAL A 341 17.30 10.36 10.06
CA VAL A 341 18.64 9.76 9.91
C VAL A 341 19.02 9.66 8.43
N ALA A 342 18.10 9.25 7.57
CA ALA A 342 18.34 9.11 6.13
C ALA A 342 18.65 10.44 5.42
N GLN A 343 18.34 11.59 6.02
CA GLN A 343 18.77 12.90 5.48
C GLN A 343 20.28 12.99 5.32
N GLY A 344 21.06 12.39 6.22
CA GLY A 344 22.52 12.35 6.15
C GLY A 344 23.07 11.24 5.24
N GLY A 345 22.20 10.51 4.53
CA GLY A 345 22.51 9.23 3.91
C GLY A 345 22.46 8.06 4.90
N LEU A 346 22.29 6.84 4.39
CA LEU A 346 22.38 5.63 5.20
C LEU A 346 23.80 5.06 5.13
N PRO A 347 24.34 4.54 6.26
CA PRO A 347 25.59 3.79 6.23
C PRO A 347 25.52 2.65 5.20
N VAL A 348 26.62 2.40 4.48
CA VAL A 348 26.80 1.31 3.49
C VAL A 348 26.04 1.47 2.17
N ILE A 349 24.81 2.03 2.17
CA ILE A 349 23.97 2.10 0.96
C ILE A 349 24.13 3.46 0.25
N GLY A 350 24.58 4.51 0.95
CA GLY A 350 24.69 5.85 0.40
C GLY A 350 23.41 6.67 0.57
N LEU A 351 23.18 7.61 -0.34
CA LEU A 351 22.06 8.56 -0.26
C LEU A 351 20.71 7.86 -0.54
N LEU A 352 20.01 7.44 0.52
CA LEU A 352 18.59 7.14 0.43
C LEU A 352 17.83 8.46 0.50
N TRP A 353 17.15 8.83 -0.59
CA TRP A 353 16.25 9.99 -0.58
C TRP A 353 15.16 9.81 0.48
N ASN A 354 15.23 10.61 1.55
CA ASN A 354 14.48 10.39 2.79
C ASN A 354 12.94 10.36 2.65
N PRO A 355 12.28 11.04 1.69
CA PRO A 355 10.84 10.91 1.48
C PRO A 355 10.38 9.50 1.13
N ARG A 356 11.28 8.65 0.62
CA ARG A 356 10.96 7.25 0.26
C ARG A 356 10.57 6.38 1.46
N ILE A 357 10.79 6.84 2.70
CA ILE A 357 10.35 6.16 3.92
C ILE A 357 8.90 6.56 4.31
N LEU A 358 8.42 7.72 3.84
CA LEU A 358 7.11 8.27 4.22
C LEU A 358 5.91 7.37 3.93
N PRO A 359 5.82 6.64 2.80
CA PRO A 359 4.67 5.78 2.51
C PRO A 359 4.42 4.75 3.61
N PHE A 360 5.47 4.23 4.22
CA PHE A 360 5.36 3.27 5.32
C PHE A 360 4.75 3.92 6.57
N ILE A 361 5.16 5.14 6.89
CA ILE A 361 4.58 5.92 8.00
C ILE A 361 3.09 6.13 7.77
N TYR A 362 2.74 6.59 6.57
CA TYR A 362 1.35 6.89 6.23
C TYR A 362 0.46 5.65 6.27
N LEU A 363 0.90 4.55 5.65
CA LEU A 363 0.16 3.28 5.66
C LEU A 363 -0.16 2.82 7.09
N LEU A 364 0.87 2.76 7.95
CA LEU A 364 0.68 2.34 9.34
C LEU A 364 -0.23 3.32 10.10
N ARG A 365 -0.08 4.63 9.88
CA ARG A 365 -0.90 5.68 10.50
C ARG A 365 -2.37 5.56 10.09
N TYR A 366 -2.68 5.35 8.81
CA TYR A 366 -4.06 5.16 8.36
C TYR A 366 -4.70 3.89 8.94
N MET A 367 -3.98 2.76 8.97
CA MET A 367 -4.49 1.53 9.58
C MET A 367 -4.74 1.72 11.09
N LEU A 368 -3.83 2.38 11.78
CA LEU A 368 -3.96 2.65 13.22
C LEU A 368 -5.08 3.65 13.52
N ALA A 369 -5.29 4.65 12.65
CA ALA A 369 -6.39 5.58 12.74
C ALA A 369 -7.75 4.91 12.55
N ALA A 370 -7.88 3.98 11.59
CA ALA A 370 -9.12 3.21 11.43
C ALA A 370 -9.44 2.36 12.67
N ILE A 371 -8.41 1.73 13.28
CA ILE A 371 -8.54 1.06 14.58
C ILE A 371 -8.94 2.05 15.68
N GLY A 372 -8.37 3.25 15.67
CA GLY A 372 -8.64 4.30 16.64
C GLY A 372 -10.05 4.87 16.59
N ALA A 373 -10.61 5.06 15.39
CA ALA A 373 -12.01 5.45 15.23
C ALA A 373 -12.95 4.43 15.90
N TYR A 374 -12.63 3.15 15.77
CA TYR A 374 -13.33 2.09 16.48
C TYR A 374 -13.13 2.15 18.00
N GLU A 375 -11.93 2.49 18.48
CA GLU A 375 -11.68 2.67 19.91
C GLU A 375 -12.47 3.82 20.52
N VAL A 376 -12.51 4.96 19.82
CA VAL A 376 -13.33 6.12 20.20
C VAL A 376 -14.82 5.72 20.21
N TRP A 377 -15.28 5.00 19.19
CA TRP A 377 -16.66 4.51 19.15
C TRP A 377 -17.01 3.61 20.34
N LEU A 378 -16.14 2.66 20.68
CA LEU A 378 -16.32 1.79 21.85
C LEU A 378 -16.39 2.60 23.14
N PHE A 379 -15.53 3.60 23.29
CA PHE A 379 -15.53 4.51 24.43
C PHE A 379 -16.85 5.29 24.53
N VAL A 380 -17.28 5.95 23.44
CA VAL A 380 -18.55 6.69 23.39
C VAL A 380 -19.73 5.79 23.71
N ARG A 381 -19.82 4.60 23.11
CA ARG A 381 -20.90 3.65 23.40
C ARG A 381 -20.93 3.24 24.86
N ARG A 382 -19.77 2.98 25.47
CA ARG A 382 -19.67 2.60 26.88
C ARG A 382 -20.10 3.75 27.80
N SER A 383 -19.65 4.97 27.52
CA SER A 383 -20.00 6.17 28.27
C SER A 383 -21.51 6.45 28.21
N LEU A 384 -22.13 6.35 27.02
CA LEU A 384 -23.58 6.50 26.86
C LEU A 384 -24.36 5.39 27.57
N ALA A 385 -23.87 4.15 27.57
CA ALA A 385 -24.51 3.05 28.28
C ALA A 385 -24.49 3.26 29.80
N LEU A 386 -23.34 3.70 30.35
CA LEU A 386 -23.19 4.05 31.77
C LEU A 386 -24.12 5.19 32.19
N GLN A 387 -24.27 6.23 31.35
CA GLN A 387 -25.20 7.33 31.62
C GLN A 387 -26.66 6.86 31.65
N ARG A 388 -27.05 5.92 30.78
CA ARG A 388 -28.42 5.40 30.71
C ARG A 388 -28.73 4.42 31.84
N ARG A 389 -27.73 3.67 32.33
CA ARG A 389 -27.90 2.62 33.35
C ARG A 389 -26.72 2.63 34.34
N PRO A 390 -26.64 3.63 35.24
CA PRO A 390 -25.49 3.82 36.12
C PRO A 390 -25.24 2.65 37.10
N LEU A 391 -26.27 1.88 37.42
CA LEU A 391 -26.20 0.74 38.35
C LEU A 391 -25.88 -0.61 37.66
N GLN A 392 -25.87 -0.65 36.33
CA GLN A 392 -25.48 -1.84 35.57
C GLN A 392 -24.13 -1.57 34.91
N LEU A 393 -23.06 -2.18 35.44
CA LEU A 393 -21.78 -2.22 34.74
C LEU A 393 -22.02 -2.80 33.34
N PRO A 394 -21.78 -2.04 32.26
CA PRO A 394 -21.88 -2.59 30.93
C PRO A 394 -20.95 -3.79 30.86
N PRO A 395 -21.40 -4.92 30.30
CA PRO A 395 -20.54 -6.08 30.09
C PRO A 395 -19.23 -5.62 29.45
N GLY A 396 -18.09 -6.08 30.00
CA GLY A 396 -16.77 -5.81 29.41
C GLY A 396 -16.81 -6.18 27.92
N ALA A 397 -16.11 -5.40 27.07
CA ALA A 397 -16.17 -5.46 25.61
C ALA A 397 -16.52 -6.87 25.10
N THR A 398 -17.81 -7.10 24.82
CA THR A 398 -18.29 -8.44 24.54
C THR A 398 -17.84 -8.86 23.14
N LEU A 399 -17.68 -10.17 22.93
CA LEU A 399 -17.40 -10.78 21.63
C LEU A 399 -18.52 -10.50 20.58
N ASN A 400 -19.62 -9.88 21.02
CA ASN A 400 -20.72 -9.41 20.20
C ASN A 400 -20.57 -7.93 19.81
N THR A 401 -19.35 -7.55 19.39
CA THR A 401 -19.14 -6.25 18.75
C THR A 401 -20.03 -6.14 17.52
N GLY A 402 -20.96 -5.19 17.54
CA GLY A 402 -21.80 -4.88 16.39
C GLY A 402 -20.97 -4.37 15.21
N THR A 403 -21.41 -4.69 13.99
CA THR A 403 -20.78 -4.24 12.74
C THR A 403 -20.97 -2.73 12.48
N SER A 404 -21.77 -2.04 13.29
CA SER A 404 -22.10 -0.62 13.11
C SER A 404 -20.88 0.29 13.07
N ALA A 405 -19.88 0.01 13.91
CA ALA A 405 -18.64 0.81 13.95
C ALA A 405 -17.86 0.69 12.64
N LEU A 406 -17.78 -0.53 12.10
CA LEU A 406 -17.14 -0.82 10.82
C LEU A 406 -17.84 -0.04 9.70
N TRP A 407 -19.17 -0.13 9.64
CA TRP A 407 -19.96 0.56 8.62
C TRP A 407 -19.90 2.08 8.75
N LEU A 408 -19.87 2.63 9.96
CA LEU A 408 -19.67 4.07 10.18
C LEU A 408 -18.33 4.54 9.60
N VAL A 409 -17.25 3.82 9.89
CA VAL A 409 -15.91 4.15 9.35
C VAL A 409 -15.88 3.97 7.84
N ALA A 410 -16.47 2.87 7.32
CA ALA A 410 -16.53 2.60 5.88
C ALA A 410 -17.30 3.70 5.13
N VAL A 411 -18.50 4.05 5.59
CA VAL A 411 -19.33 5.10 4.96
C VAL A 411 -18.64 6.45 5.05
N PHE A 412 -18.03 6.79 6.18
CA PHE A 412 -17.26 8.04 6.30
C PHE A 412 -16.11 8.08 5.29
N SER A 413 -15.31 7.03 5.19
CA SER A 413 -14.24 6.91 4.19
C SER A 413 -14.76 7.01 2.76
N LEU A 414 -15.88 6.36 2.43
CA LEU A 414 -16.52 6.48 1.12
C LEU A 414 -17.00 7.90 0.82
N ILE A 415 -17.51 8.62 1.82
CA ILE A 415 -17.89 10.02 1.66
C ILE A 415 -16.65 10.87 1.37
N VAL A 416 -15.56 10.70 2.13
CA VAL A 416 -14.30 11.42 1.91
C VAL A 416 -13.77 11.17 0.50
N LEU A 417 -13.71 9.91 0.06
CA LEU A 417 -13.28 9.56 -1.29
C LEU A 417 -14.24 10.10 -2.35
N GLY A 418 -15.55 10.01 -2.13
CA GLY A 418 -16.58 10.51 -3.03
C GLY A 418 -16.51 12.03 -3.21
N VAL A 419 -16.25 12.80 -2.15
CA VAL A 419 -15.98 14.25 -2.26
C VAL A 419 -14.72 14.47 -3.09
N ARG A 420 -13.63 13.75 -2.79
CA ARG A 420 -12.34 13.94 -3.47
C ARG A 420 -12.39 13.58 -4.96
N TYR A 421 -13.11 12.53 -5.32
CA TYR A 421 -13.34 12.09 -6.69
C TYR A 421 -14.51 12.80 -7.38
N GLN A 422 -15.22 13.68 -6.66
CA GLN A 422 -16.42 14.39 -7.12
C GLN A 422 -17.52 13.45 -7.64
N SER A 423 -17.66 12.30 -7.00
CA SER A 423 -18.49 11.17 -7.45
C SER A 423 -19.64 10.84 -6.50
N LEU A 424 -19.92 11.68 -5.49
CA LEU A 424 -21.07 11.48 -4.60
C LEU A 424 -22.40 11.60 -5.36
N PRO A 425 -23.40 10.79 -4.99
CA PRO A 425 -24.74 10.90 -5.56
C PRO A 425 -25.32 12.29 -5.28
N PHE A 426 -25.97 12.87 -6.29
CA PHE A 426 -26.55 14.22 -6.25
C PHE A 426 -25.53 15.36 -6.09
N GLY A 427 -24.23 15.08 -6.20
CA GLY A 427 -23.20 16.11 -6.23
C GLY A 427 -23.35 17.01 -7.47
N LYS A 428 -23.12 18.32 -7.30
CA LYS A 428 -23.21 19.30 -8.39
C LYS A 428 -21.94 20.15 -8.42
N ILE A 429 -21.42 20.37 -9.62
CA ILE A 429 -20.34 21.34 -9.84
C ILE A 429 -21.00 22.67 -10.14
N THR A 430 -20.69 23.68 -9.34
CA THR A 430 -21.15 25.05 -9.54
C THR A 430 -19.96 25.95 -9.84
N SER A 431 -20.02 26.64 -10.97
CA SER A 431 -18.97 27.56 -11.41
C SER A 431 -19.45 29.00 -11.30
N ASN A 432 -18.70 29.81 -10.57
CA ASN A 432 -18.83 31.27 -10.55
C ASN A 432 -17.68 31.91 -11.34
N ALA A 433 -17.75 33.21 -11.62
CA ALA A 433 -16.74 33.93 -12.39
C ALA A 433 -15.29 33.81 -11.86
N THR A 434 -15.11 33.48 -10.57
CA THR A 434 -13.80 33.41 -9.90
C THR A 434 -13.43 32.04 -9.32
N SER A 435 -14.39 31.11 -9.19
CA SER A 435 -14.12 29.81 -8.57
C SER A 435 -15.11 28.74 -8.99
N THR A 436 -14.65 27.48 -8.99
CA THR A 436 -15.49 26.31 -9.18
C THR A 436 -15.56 25.54 -7.86
N SER A 437 -16.77 25.21 -7.42
CA SER A 437 -17.02 24.44 -6.18
C SER A 437 -17.80 23.16 -6.48
N TYR A 438 -17.56 22.14 -5.65
CA TYR A 438 -18.30 20.89 -5.66
C TYR A 438 -19.26 20.88 -4.47
N GLY A 439 -20.55 20.96 -4.74
CA GLY A 439 -21.62 20.95 -3.74
C GLY A 439 -22.20 19.55 -3.55
N TRP A 440 -22.42 19.18 -2.29
CA TRP A 440 -23.19 17.98 -1.92
C TRP A 440 -24.20 18.33 -0.82
N GLY A 441 -25.46 18.51 -1.22
CA GLY A 441 -26.51 19.01 -0.33
C GLY A 441 -26.18 20.42 0.20
N PRO A 442 -26.17 20.65 1.52
CA PRO A 442 -25.80 21.95 2.10
C PRO A 442 -24.29 22.17 2.19
N LEU A 443 -23.46 21.16 1.89
CA LEU A 443 -22.01 21.24 1.99
C LEU A 443 -21.40 21.67 0.65
N SER A 444 -20.35 22.49 0.71
CA SER A 444 -19.61 22.96 -0.46
C SER A 444 -18.11 22.80 -0.24
N PHE A 445 -17.43 22.24 -1.23
CA PHE A 445 -16.00 21.94 -1.20
C PHE A 445 -15.29 22.58 -2.41
N PRO A 446 -13.99 22.87 -2.33
CA PRO A 446 -13.20 23.27 -3.49
C PRO A 446 -13.26 22.21 -4.60
N SER A 447 -13.51 22.63 -5.84
CA SER A 447 -13.57 21.69 -6.97
C SER A 447 -12.16 21.36 -7.47
N GLN A 448 -11.51 20.41 -6.81
CA GLN A 448 -10.27 19.78 -7.28
C GLN A 448 -10.46 18.27 -7.30
N ARG A 449 -10.80 17.74 -8.48
CA ARG A 449 -11.00 16.30 -8.68
C ARG A 449 -9.67 15.57 -8.51
N ALA A 450 -9.72 14.39 -7.91
CA ALA A 450 -8.59 13.48 -7.80
C ALA A 450 -7.86 13.30 -9.14
N PHE A 451 -6.54 13.50 -9.15
CA PHE A 451 -5.71 13.37 -10.36
C PHE A 451 -5.31 11.92 -10.64
N SER A 452 -5.37 11.04 -9.62
CA SER A 452 -5.06 9.61 -9.73
C SER A 452 -5.93 8.89 -10.77
N ASP A 453 -7.21 9.26 -10.93
CA ASP A 453 -8.08 8.80 -12.04
C ASP A 453 -7.50 9.19 -13.41
N GLY A 454 -7.05 10.45 -13.54
CA GLY A 454 -6.49 11.00 -14.76
C GLY A 454 -5.15 10.39 -15.13
N TRP A 455 -4.28 10.13 -14.15
CA TRP A 455 -2.98 9.48 -14.34
C TRP A 455 -3.14 8.03 -14.82
N ALA A 456 -4.02 7.25 -14.19
CA ALA A 456 -4.28 5.89 -14.64
C ALA A 456 -4.80 5.85 -16.08
N ARG A 457 -5.76 6.73 -16.41
CA ARG A 457 -6.26 6.88 -17.79
C ARG A 457 -5.13 7.27 -18.74
N TRP A 458 -4.35 8.30 -18.40
CA TRP A 458 -3.26 8.78 -19.23
C TRP A 458 -2.25 7.67 -19.57
N ASN A 459 -1.85 6.90 -18.56
CA ASN A 459 -0.87 5.83 -18.74
C ASN A 459 -1.41 4.68 -19.59
N PHE A 460 -2.65 4.23 -19.35
CA PHE A 460 -3.21 3.03 -19.98
C PHE A 460 -3.91 3.28 -21.32
N GLU A 461 -4.25 4.52 -21.65
CA GLU A 461 -4.48 4.93 -23.05
C GLU A 461 -3.25 4.65 -23.92
N GLY A 462 -2.08 4.57 -23.30
CA GLY A 462 -0.83 4.17 -23.93
C GLY A 462 -0.28 5.22 -24.89
N TYR A 463 0.87 4.92 -25.49
CA TYR A 463 1.43 5.77 -26.54
C TYR A 463 0.46 5.89 -27.71
N GLU A 464 -0.16 4.78 -28.10
CA GLU A 464 -1.07 4.64 -29.23
C GLU A 464 -2.39 5.43 -29.06
N GLY A 465 -2.75 5.78 -27.83
CA GLY A 465 -3.91 6.62 -27.54
C GLY A 465 -3.65 8.12 -27.65
N LYS A 466 -2.40 8.55 -27.85
CA LYS A 466 -2.03 9.97 -27.91
C LYS A 466 -2.15 10.51 -29.33
N SER A 467 -2.65 11.74 -29.45
CA SER A 467 -2.85 12.41 -30.76
C SER A 467 -1.55 12.54 -31.57
N THR A 468 -0.40 12.63 -30.89
CA THR A 468 0.93 12.75 -31.50
C THR A 468 1.63 11.41 -31.72
N PHE A 469 0.96 10.27 -31.48
CA PHE A 469 1.58 8.95 -31.62
C PHE A 469 2.15 8.69 -33.01
N GLY A 470 1.45 9.12 -34.07
CA GLY A 470 1.90 8.90 -35.45
C GLY A 470 3.23 9.58 -35.76
N GLU A 471 3.48 10.75 -35.17
CA GLU A 471 4.76 11.45 -35.30
C GLU A 471 5.87 10.71 -34.54
N TYR A 472 5.59 10.30 -33.30
CA TYR A 472 6.52 9.54 -32.47
C TYR A 472 6.89 8.20 -33.12
N ASP A 473 5.92 7.39 -33.55
CA ASP A 473 6.17 6.12 -34.22
C ASP A 473 6.94 6.34 -35.53
N GLY A 474 6.55 7.36 -36.33
CA GLY A 474 7.29 7.73 -37.53
C GLY A 474 8.78 8.01 -37.27
N ALA A 475 9.08 8.75 -36.20
CA ALA A 475 10.45 9.01 -35.77
C ALA A 475 11.19 7.74 -35.34
N VAL A 476 10.56 6.87 -34.53
CA VAL A 476 11.15 5.59 -34.09
C VAL A 476 11.41 4.65 -35.26
N GLN A 477 10.47 4.53 -36.20
CA GLN A 477 10.64 3.69 -37.41
C GLN A 477 11.74 4.25 -38.33
N ALA A 478 11.83 5.57 -38.48
CA ALA A 478 12.90 6.21 -39.24
C ALA A 478 14.28 5.87 -38.66
N MET A 479 14.46 6.00 -37.35
CA MET A 479 15.72 5.62 -36.67
C MET A 479 16.04 4.14 -36.85
N LYS A 480 15.05 3.26 -36.71
CA LYS A 480 15.21 1.83 -36.94
C LYS A 480 15.62 1.50 -38.37
N LYS A 481 15.13 2.25 -39.36
CA LYS A 481 15.51 2.11 -40.77
C LYS A 481 16.94 2.59 -41.00
N LEU A 482 17.31 3.76 -40.47
CA LEU A 482 18.65 4.33 -40.57
C LEU A 482 19.70 3.38 -39.96
N GLY A 483 19.44 2.83 -38.77
CA GLY A 483 20.38 1.89 -38.14
C GLY A 483 20.52 0.53 -38.85
N LYS A 484 19.67 0.23 -39.83
CA LYS A 484 19.77 -0.95 -40.69
C LYS A 484 20.35 -0.65 -42.07
N ASP A 485 20.53 0.62 -42.40
CA ASP A 485 21.01 1.05 -43.70
C ASP A 485 22.55 1.06 -43.71
N PRO A 486 23.20 0.14 -44.46
CA PRO A 486 24.66 0.08 -44.52
C PRO A 486 25.30 1.36 -45.07
N ALA A 487 24.54 2.21 -45.78
CA ALA A 487 25.03 3.50 -46.26
C ALA A 487 25.32 4.50 -45.13
N HIS A 488 24.70 4.31 -43.96
CA HIS A 488 24.78 5.22 -42.82
C HIS A 488 25.55 4.62 -41.62
N GLY A 489 26.13 3.43 -41.79
CA GLY A 489 26.93 2.75 -40.77
C GLY A 489 26.41 1.34 -40.43
N CYS A 490 27.09 0.66 -39.50
CA CYS A 490 26.76 -0.68 -39.04
C CYS A 490 26.38 -0.68 -37.55
N GLY A 491 25.19 -0.20 -37.22
CA GLY A 491 24.74 -0.16 -35.82
C GLY A 491 23.42 0.58 -35.63
N HIS A 492 22.88 0.52 -34.40
CA HIS A 492 21.66 1.25 -34.07
C HIS A 492 21.86 2.77 -34.19
N ALA A 493 20.91 3.45 -34.83
CA ALA A 493 20.85 4.90 -34.79
C ALA A 493 20.48 5.34 -33.36
N LEU A 494 21.26 6.25 -32.78
CA LEU A 494 21.06 6.78 -31.43
C LEU A 494 20.68 8.25 -31.49
N TRP A 495 19.85 8.69 -30.54
CA TRP A 495 19.53 10.10 -30.35
C TRP A 495 20.67 10.76 -29.59
N GLU A 496 21.39 11.68 -30.25
CA GLU A 496 22.31 12.59 -29.56
C GLU A 496 21.62 13.94 -29.44
N ASN A 497 21.37 14.37 -28.20
CA ASN A 497 20.93 15.73 -27.96
C ASN A 497 22.18 16.59 -28.11
N SER A 498 22.30 17.33 -29.21
CA SER A 498 23.31 18.39 -29.31
C SER A 498 22.99 19.39 -28.20
N GLY A 499 23.82 19.40 -27.16
CA GLY A 499 23.67 20.24 -25.98
C GLY A 499 23.58 21.73 -26.31
#